data_AF-A0A6A5W0C5-F1
#
_entry.id   AF-A0A6A5W0C5-F1
#
_cell.length_a   1.000
_cell.length_b   1.000
_cell.length_c   1.000
_cell.angle_alpha   90.00
_cell.angle_beta   90.00
_cell.angle_gamma   90.00
#
_symmetry.space_group_name_H-M   'P 1'
#
loop_
_entity.id
_entity.type
_entity.pdbx_description
1 polymer ?
#
loop_
_entity_poly.entity_id
_entity_poly.type
_entity_poly.pdbx_seq_one_letter_code
_entity_poly.pdbx_strand_id
1 'polypeptide(L)'
;MCILGGFFPCDISGIARRSFGSEGDACCDFPKRAEARLGGFLLTSVLSRLGAPTSCNDSLSQRLTQIAPLVLGQYGPDGRYGPDSYRGGDYNPFDGGGSSSSGNGRFNFNGYFGGNKALIAHGVLASLAFVIFFPMGSILIRLASFRGLWLIHGLFQIFAFVVYIAAFALGIWMTQQAPSQANLIGRYHPIIGIVLFVVLFVQPVLGLVHHFQFKKYGTRTLWSYGHLWLGRLLITLGMINGGLGLLLATQTGYGRPATGQSVAYGVIAGVMWLLWVAASIVGERRRAAARRVSTTVYKEEYA
;
A
#
# COMPACT_ATOMS: atom_id res chain seq x y z
N MET A 1 35.59 7.93 -8.84
CA MET A 1 34.77 8.08 -7.61
C MET A 1 33.67 7.03 -7.62
N CYS A 2 34.00 5.83 -7.14
CA CYS A 2 33.07 4.71 -6.96
C CYS A 2 33.33 4.14 -5.57
N ILE A 3 32.29 3.99 -4.75
CA ILE A 3 32.36 3.24 -3.50
C ILE A 3 31.16 2.29 -3.47
N LEU A 4 31.30 1.20 -4.22
CA LEU A 4 30.64 -0.07 -3.96
C LEU A 4 31.72 -1.15 -4.05
N GLY A 5 31.76 -2.01 -3.05
CA GLY A 5 32.79 -3.03 -2.84
C GLY A 5 33.04 -3.21 -1.35
N GLY A 6 32.97 -4.41 -0.79
CA GLY A 6 32.60 -5.69 -1.38
C GLY A 6 33.09 -6.85 -0.51
N PHE A 7 32.66 -8.07 -0.82
CA PHE A 7 33.43 -9.28 -0.57
C PHE A 7 33.37 -10.15 -1.84
N PHE A 8 34.50 -10.80 -2.13
CA PHE A 8 35.01 -11.26 -3.44
C PHE A 8 34.60 -12.73 -3.79
N PRO A 9 35.01 -13.38 -4.92
CA PRO A 9 35.17 -12.91 -6.33
C PRO A 9 34.93 -13.96 -7.47
N CYS A 10 35.34 -13.59 -8.71
CA CYS A 10 35.80 -14.42 -9.86
C CYS A 10 34.74 -15.09 -10.78
N ASP A 11 34.90 -15.18 -12.12
CA ASP A 11 36.01 -14.75 -13.00
C ASP A 11 35.61 -14.35 -14.46
N ILE A 12 36.61 -13.88 -15.20
CA ILE A 12 36.70 -13.22 -16.52
C ILE A 12 36.14 -13.98 -17.75
N SER A 13 35.37 -13.26 -18.60
CA SER A 13 35.38 -13.23 -20.09
C SER A 13 34.23 -12.35 -20.64
N GLY A 14 34.20 -11.84 -21.89
CA GLY A 14 35.23 -11.74 -22.94
C GLY A 14 34.62 -11.42 -24.34
N ILE A 15 35.32 -10.63 -25.19
CA ILE A 15 35.04 -10.35 -26.64
C ILE A 15 33.75 -9.55 -26.94
N ALA A 16 33.64 -8.65 -27.93
CA ALA A 16 34.43 -7.56 -28.51
C ALA A 16 33.62 -6.98 -29.71
N ARG A 17 33.81 -5.71 -30.02
CA ARG A 17 33.08 -4.85 -30.99
C ARG A 17 33.02 -5.35 -32.45
N ARG A 18 31.94 -4.97 -33.16
CA ARG A 18 31.81 -4.40 -34.54
C ARG A 18 30.31 -4.35 -34.90
N SER A 19 29.78 -3.60 -35.86
CA SER A 19 30.08 -2.28 -36.46
C SER A 19 28.83 -1.87 -37.29
N PHE A 20 28.69 -0.59 -37.65
CA PHE A 20 27.63 -0.11 -38.56
C PHE A 20 27.71 -0.76 -39.96
N GLY A 21 26.55 -0.96 -40.60
CA GLY A 21 26.39 -1.35 -42.01
C GLY A 21 24.94 -1.17 -42.46
N SER A 22 24.73 -0.56 -43.64
CA SER A 22 23.44 -0.25 -44.26
C SER A 22 23.26 -1.11 -45.53
N GLU A 23 22.03 -1.13 -46.09
CA GLU A 23 21.64 -1.83 -47.33
C GLU A 23 21.72 -3.38 -47.21
N GLY A 24 20.92 -4.20 -47.92
CA GLY A 24 19.81 -3.95 -48.85
C GLY A 24 19.34 -5.30 -49.42
N ASP A 25 18.06 -5.41 -49.75
CA ASP A 25 17.39 -6.40 -50.63
C ASP A 25 18.01 -7.81 -50.84
N ALA A 26 17.34 -8.84 -50.28
CA ALA A 26 17.36 -10.20 -50.83
C ALA A 26 16.13 -11.02 -50.39
N CYS A 27 15.07 -11.03 -51.19
CA CYS A 27 14.09 -12.12 -51.17
C CYS A 27 14.60 -13.30 -52.01
N CYS A 28 14.14 -14.51 -51.67
CA CYS A 28 14.31 -15.76 -52.41
C CYS A 28 15.71 -16.40 -52.42
N ASP A 29 15.97 -17.28 -51.44
CA ASP A 29 16.44 -18.64 -51.78
C ASP A 29 15.97 -19.66 -50.71
N PHE A 30 15.59 -20.86 -51.13
CA PHE A 30 15.26 -21.99 -50.25
C PHE A 30 15.69 -23.30 -50.94
N PRO A 31 16.70 -24.03 -50.40
CA PRO A 31 17.32 -25.13 -51.12
C PRO A 31 16.46 -26.39 -51.17
N LYS A 32 16.45 -27.04 -52.33
CA LYS A 32 15.78 -28.33 -52.58
C LYS A 32 16.43 -29.48 -51.79
N ARG A 33 15.65 -30.21 -51.00
CA ARG A 33 15.77 -31.66 -50.74
C ARG A 33 14.35 -32.23 -50.64
N ALA A 34 13.90 -33.05 -51.58
CA ALA A 34 14.24 -34.47 -51.75
C ALA A 34 13.50 -35.34 -50.72
N GLU A 35 12.25 -35.68 -51.03
CA GLU A 35 11.50 -36.76 -50.39
C GLU A 35 11.08 -37.78 -51.45
N ALA A 36 11.13 -39.06 -51.09
CA ALA A 36 11.02 -40.18 -52.02
C ALA A 36 9.57 -40.66 -52.23
N ARG A 37 9.39 -41.47 -53.27
CA ARG A 37 8.08 -41.99 -53.72
C ARG A 37 7.54 -43.09 -52.79
N LEU A 38 6.21 -43.10 -52.60
CA LEU A 38 5.26 -44.22 -52.51
C LEU A 38 3.89 -43.58 -52.20
N GLY A 39 2.94 -43.40 -53.13
CA GLY A 39 2.04 -44.44 -53.66
C GLY A 39 0.92 -44.75 -52.64
N GLY A 40 -0.37 -44.45 -52.85
CA GLY A 40 -1.07 -43.75 -53.93
C GLY A 40 -2.60 -43.68 -53.63
N PHE A 41 -3.38 -42.97 -54.46
CA PHE A 41 -4.86 -42.95 -54.48
C PHE A 41 -5.62 -42.71 -53.15
N LEU A 42 -6.17 -41.50 -52.96
CA LEU A 42 -7.64 -41.31 -53.00
C LEU A 42 -8.04 -39.82 -53.09
N LEU A 43 -9.31 -39.60 -53.45
CA LEU A 43 -9.87 -38.35 -53.96
C LEU A 43 -10.11 -37.26 -52.90
N THR A 44 -9.74 -36.02 -53.28
CA THR A 44 -10.49 -34.76 -53.10
C THR A 44 -11.59 -34.67 -52.01
N SER A 45 -11.40 -33.79 -51.02
CA SER A 45 -12.38 -32.74 -50.67
C SER A 45 -11.83 -31.79 -49.58
N VAL A 46 -12.51 -30.65 -49.38
CA VAL A 46 -12.28 -29.64 -48.32
C VAL A 46 -11.03 -28.76 -48.49
N LEU A 47 -11.07 -27.84 -49.47
CA LEU A 47 -10.11 -26.72 -49.59
C LEU A 47 -10.80 -25.35 -49.82
N SER A 48 -11.87 -25.08 -49.05
CA SER A 48 -12.57 -23.79 -49.04
C SER A 48 -13.21 -23.49 -47.69
N ARG A 49 -12.43 -22.92 -46.74
CA ARG A 49 -12.85 -22.08 -45.57
C ARG A 49 -11.76 -22.01 -44.48
N LEU A 50 -10.63 -21.38 -44.77
CA LEU A 50 -9.84 -20.64 -43.78
C LEU A 50 -9.13 -19.49 -44.51
N GLY A 51 -9.53 -18.25 -44.22
CA GLY A 51 -8.82 -17.08 -44.70
C GLY A 51 -7.52 -16.92 -43.91
N ALA A 52 -6.38 -16.91 -44.59
CA ALA A 52 -5.10 -16.66 -43.95
C ALA A 52 -4.96 -15.17 -43.60
N PRO A 53 -4.57 -14.80 -42.37
CA PRO A 53 -4.20 -13.43 -42.04
C PRO A 53 -2.87 -13.07 -42.72
N THR A 54 -2.91 -12.05 -43.57
CA THR A 54 -1.72 -11.45 -44.19
C THR A 54 -1.01 -10.50 -43.22
N SER A 55 0.31 -10.40 -43.37
CA SER A 55 1.23 -9.44 -42.74
C SER A 55 1.71 -9.77 -41.32
N CYS A 56 2.97 -10.21 -41.24
CA CYS A 56 3.87 -9.83 -40.16
C CYS A 56 4.10 -8.30 -40.16
N ASN A 57 4.82 -7.81 -39.15
CA ASN A 57 5.28 -6.43 -38.98
C ASN A 57 4.24 -5.48 -38.35
N ASP A 58 4.05 -5.58 -37.02
CA ASP A 58 3.98 -4.40 -36.12
C ASP A 58 3.94 -4.81 -34.63
N SER A 59 5.05 -5.37 -34.14
CA SER A 59 5.18 -5.84 -32.74
C SER A 59 6.30 -5.17 -31.93
N LEU A 60 6.86 -4.05 -32.42
CA LEU A 60 7.95 -3.33 -31.73
C LEU A 60 7.70 -1.82 -31.49
N SER A 61 6.69 -1.19 -32.10
CA SER A 61 6.47 0.27 -32.00
C SER A 61 5.45 0.73 -30.95
N GLN A 62 4.75 -0.18 -30.25
CA GLN A 62 3.81 0.18 -29.16
C GLN A 62 4.36 -0.05 -27.74
N ARG A 63 5.64 -0.40 -27.57
CA ARG A 63 6.27 -0.61 -26.25
C ARG A 63 7.16 0.55 -25.77
N LEU A 64 7.11 1.71 -26.43
CA LEU A 64 7.90 2.91 -26.07
C LEU A 64 7.06 4.16 -25.76
N THR A 65 5.85 3.99 -25.24
CA THR A 65 5.01 5.08 -24.68
C THR A 65 4.55 4.77 -23.24
N GLN A 66 5.51 4.51 -22.35
CA GLN A 66 5.30 4.49 -20.90
C GLN A 66 5.96 5.68 -20.18
N ILE A 67 5.44 6.90 -20.37
CA ILE A 67 5.74 8.05 -19.46
C ILE A 67 4.49 8.92 -19.22
N ALA A 68 3.52 8.35 -18.49
CA ALA A 68 2.47 9.07 -17.74
C ALA A 68 1.50 10.00 -18.55
N PRO A 69 0.44 10.58 -17.93
CA PRO A 69 -0.85 9.89 -17.96
C PRO A 69 -2.04 10.77 -18.39
N LEU A 70 -2.88 10.29 -19.30
CA LEU A 70 -4.21 10.88 -19.52
C LEU A 70 -5.31 9.82 -19.65
N VAL A 71 -6.43 10.12 -18.99
CA VAL A 71 -7.62 9.28 -18.89
C VAL A 71 -8.55 9.57 -20.07
N LEU A 72 -8.53 8.69 -21.07
CA LEU A 72 -9.75 8.27 -21.77
C LEU A 72 -9.96 6.80 -21.36
N GLY A 73 -11.16 6.33 -21.01
CA GLY A 73 -12.45 6.76 -21.53
C GLY A 73 -13.01 5.65 -22.43
N GLN A 74 -13.11 4.43 -21.88
CA GLN A 74 -13.63 3.28 -22.60
C GLN A 74 -14.83 2.70 -21.84
N TYR A 75 -16.01 3.19 -22.20
CA TYR A 75 -17.30 2.63 -21.80
C TYR A 75 -17.56 1.39 -22.67
N GLY A 76 -17.87 0.26 -22.05
CA GLY A 76 -18.37 -0.95 -22.71
C GLY A 76 -19.75 -1.30 -22.13
N PRO A 77 -20.70 -1.80 -22.95
CA PRO A 77 -22.10 -1.88 -22.54
C PRO A 77 -22.42 -3.11 -21.68
N ASP A 78 -23.69 -3.14 -21.23
CA ASP A 78 -24.40 -4.28 -20.63
C ASP A 78 -24.09 -4.63 -19.16
N GLY A 79 -24.74 -3.88 -18.27
CA GLY A 79 -24.87 -4.18 -16.84
C GLY A 79 -25.89 -3.26 -16.18
N ARG A 80 -27.18 -3.59 -16.24
CA ARG A 80 -28.26 -2.75 -15.68
C ARG A 80 -28.21 -2.70 -14.14
N TYR A 81 -27.71 -1.59 -13.59
CA TYR A 81 -28.20 -1.00 -12.34
C TYR A 81 -28.23 0.51 -12.52
N GLY A 82 -29.39 1.14 -12.24
CA GLY A 82 -29.61 2.56 -12.53
C GLY A 82 -28.83 3.48 -11.60
N PRO A 83 -28.43 4.69 -12.05
CA PRO A 83 -27.85 5.68 -11.18
C PRO A 83 -28.95 6.40 -10.38
N ASP A 84 -28.91 6.29 -9.05
CA ASP A 84 -29.66 7.22 -8.21
C ASP A 84 -29.06 8.63 -8.38
N SER A 85 -29.89 9.53 -8.91
CA SER A 85 -29.51 10.90 -9.23
C SER A 85 -29.01 11.66 -8.00
N TYR A 86 -27.73 12.02 -7.98
CA TYR A 86 -27.19 12.95 -6.98
C TYR A 86 -27.83 14.34 -7.14
N ARG A 87 -28.90 14.57 -6.38
CA ARG A 87 -29.40 15.93 -6.11
C ARG A 87 -28.74 16.42 -4.83
N GLY A 88 -27.91 17.45 -4.95
CA GLY A 88 -27.31 18.10 -3.78
C GLY A 88 -28.41 18.64 -2.87
N GLY A 89 -28.43 18.14 -1.64
CA GLY A 89 -29.28 18.61 -0.55
C GLY A 89 -28.52 18.39 0.75
N ASP A 90 -28.56 19.39 1.63
CA ASP A 90 -27.79 19.41 2.87
C ASP A 90 -28.32 18.34 3.84
N TYR A 91 -27.65 17.18 3.85
CA TYR A 91 -27.96 16.10 4.78
C TYR A 91 -27.49 16.45 6.19
N ASN A 92 -28.39 17.07 6.96
CA ASN A 92 -28.24 17.29 8.38
C ASN A 92 -28.17 15.93 9.10
N PRO A 93 -27.02 15.51 9.68
CA PRO A 93 -26.88 14.18 10.28
C PRO A 93 -27.65 14.00 11.61
N PHE A 94 -28.38 15.04 12.04
CA PHE A 94 -29.18 15.09 13.26
C PHE A 94 -30.70 15.08 13.01
N ASP A 95 -31.16 15.09 11.75
CA ASP A 95 -32.59 15.09 11.44
C ASP A 95 -33.18 13.68 11.56
N GLY A 96 -33.35 13.24 12.82
CA GLY A 96 -33.97 11.97 13.18
C GLY A 96 -35.48 12.12 13.29
N GLY A 97 -36.20 11.90 12.18
CA GLY A 97 -37.66 11.81 12.16
C GLY A 97 -38.17 10.83 13.21
N GLY A 98 -38.79 11.35 14.27
CA GLY A 98 -39.09 10.59 15.47
C GLY A 98 -40.29 9.65 15.31
N SER A 99 -40.06 8.36 15.54
CA SER A 99 -41.10 7.38 15.85
C SER A 99 -40.74 6.69 17.17
N SER A 100 -41.28 7.24 18.26
CA SER A 100 -40.99 6.82 19.63
C SER A 100 -41.66 5.50 20.00
N SER A 101 -41.02 4.38 19.65
CA SER A 101 -41.32 3.08 20.25
C SER A 101 -40.43 2.85 21.48
N SER A 102 -41.05 2.89 22.67
CA SER A 102 -40.38 2.56 23.93
C SER A 102 -40.00 1.08 23.93
N GLY A 103 -38.72 0.80 23.67
CA GLY A 103 -38.17 -0.54 23.57
C GLY A 103 -36.77 -0.60 24.17
N ASN A 104 -36.55 -1.61 25.01
CA ASN A 104 -35.34 -1.82 25.82
C ASN A 104 -34.04 -1.44 25.10
N GLY A 105 -33.25 -0.54 25.70
CA GLY A 105 -32.23 0.32 25.07
C GLY A 105 -31.05 -0.37 24.39
N ARG A 106 -31.30 -1.12 23.31
CA ARG A 106 -30.29 -1.62 22.38
C ARG A 106 -29.98 -0.53 21.37
N PHE A 107 -28.75 0.00 21.38
CA PHE A 107 -28.25 0.89 20.34
C PHE A 107 -28.40 0.20 18.97
N ASN A 108 -29.33 0.68 18.14
CA ASN A 108 -29.58 0.08 16.83
C ASN A 108 -28.50 0.52 15.82
N PHE A 109 -27.35 -0.14 15.91
CA PHE A 109 -26.18 0.13 15.07
C PHE A 109 -26.52 0.06 13.57
N ASN A 110 -27.46 -0.82 13.19
CA ASN A 110 -27.92 -1.02 11.82
C ASN A 110 -28.73 0.17 11.28
N GLY A 111 -29.47 0.88 12.15
CA GLY A 111 -30.22 2.10 11.78
C GLY A 111 -29.33 3.34 11.63
N TYR A 112 -28.28 3.46 12.44
CA TYR A 112 -27.34 4.59 12.36
C TYR A 112 -26.30 4.42 11.24
N PHE A 113 -25.76 3.21 11.08
CA PHE A 113 -24.74 2.89 10.08
C PHE A 113 -25.32 2.07 8.92
N GLY A 114 -26.00 2.72 7.98
CA GLY A 114 -26.19 2.12 6.65
C GLY A 114 -24.85 1.84 5.98
N GLY A 115 -24.75 0.79 5.13
CA GLY A 115 -23.46 0.28 4.62
C GLY A 115 -22.49 1.34 4.07
N ASN A 116 -22.99 2.30 3.29
CA ASN A 116 -22.20 3.41 2.76
C ASN A 116 -21.62 4.33 3.87
N LYS A 117 -22.38 4.57 4.95
CA LYS A 117 -21.91 5.36 6.11
C LYS A 117 -20.82 4.61 6.88
N ALA A 118 -20.97 3.30 7.08
CA ALA A 118 -19.97 2.46 7.71
C ALA A 118 -18.65 2.42 6.92
N LEU A 119 -18.73 2.36 5.59
CA LEU A 119 -17.56 2.40 4.69
C LEU A 119 -16.79 3.72 4.80
N ILE A 120 -17.50 4.85 4.76
CA ILE A 120 -16.89 6.17 4.92
C ILE A 120 -16.25 6.30 6.32
N ALA A 121 -16.95 5.88 7.37
CA ALA A 121 -16.43 5.89 8.74
C ALA A 121 -15.17 5.01 8.90
N HIS A 122 -15.18 3.80 8.35
CA HIS A 122 -14.01 2.91 8.31
C HIS A 122 -12.81 3.60 7.65
N GLY A 123 -12.99 4.13 6.43
CA GLY A 123 -11.94 4.77 5.66
C GLY A 123 -11.37 6.00 6.36
N VAL A 124 -12.22 6.86 6.93
CA VAL A 124 -11.81 8.06 7.68
C VAL A 124 -11.05 7.69 8.94
N LEU A 125 -11.58 6.79 9.78
CA LEU A 125 -10.93 6.41 11.05
C LEU A 125 -9.59 5.69 10.82
N ALA A 126 -9.53 4.77 9.85
CA ALA A 126 -8.27 4.11 9.47
C ALA A 126 -7.22 5.09 8.94
N SER A 127 -7.65 6.07 8.12
CA SER A 127 -6.78 7.12 7.60
C SER A 127 -6.24 8.02 8.71
N LEU A 128 -7.10 8.48 9.63
CA LEU A 128 -6.69 9.31 10.76
C LEU A 128 -5.68 8.58 11.67
N ALA A 129 -5.91 7.29 11.95
CA ALA A 129 -4.97 6.49 12.74
C ALA A 129 -3.59 6.38 12.09
N PHE A 130 -3.50 5.89 10.83
CA PHE A 130 -2.22 5.60 10.19
C PHE A 130 -1.53 6.79 9.52
N VAL A 131 -2.27 7.76 8.99
CA VAL A 131 -1.69 8.92 8.30
C VAL A 131 -1.34 10.04 9.28
N ILE A 132 -2.12 10.22 10.36
CA ILE A 132 -1.97 11.34 11.28
C ILE A 132 -1.46 10.89 12.64
N PHE A 133 -2.23 10.12 13.42
CA PHE A 133 -1.96 9.94 14.85
C PHE A 133 -0.73 9.06 15.16
N PHE A 134 -0.58 7.90 14.49
CA PHE A 134 0.60 7.04 14.68
C PHE A 134 1.91 7.77 14.27
N PRO A 135 2.02 8.39 13.07
CA PRO A 135 3.20 9.18 12.70
C PRO A 135 3.46 10.36 13.63
N MET A 136 2.42 11.12 14.01
CA MET A 136 2.55 12.28 14.89
C MET A 136 3.18 11.90 16.24
N GLY A 137 2.62 10.89 16.92
CA GLY A 137 3.19 10.38 18.16
C GLY A 137 4.64 9.88 18.00
N SER A 138 4.98 9.29 16.85
CA SER A 138 6.36 8.89 16.52
C SER A 138 7.29 10.06 16.13
N ILE A 139 6.79 11.20 15.67
CA ILE A 139 7.58 12.39 15.36
C ILE A 139 7.94 13.12 16.66
N LEU A 140 6.97 13.30 17.57
CA LEU A 140 7.15 14.03 18.82
C LEU A 140 8.33 13.48 19.64
N ILE A 141 8.40 12.17 19.86
CA ILE A 141 9.47 11.46 20.60
C ILE A 141 10.87 11.49 19.90
N ARG A 142 10.93 12.04 18.68
CA ARG A 142 12.17 12.15 17.88
C ARG A 142 12.69 13.56 17.73
N LEU A 143 11.82 14.57 17.78
CA LEU A 143 12.20 15.98 17.61
C LEU A 143 12.24 16.76 18.93
N ALA A 144 11.29 16.53 19.83
CA ALA A 144 11.23 17.19 21.13
C ALA A 144 12.18 16.53 22.15
N SER A 145 12.52 17.27 23.22
CA SER A 145 13.41 16.80 24.29
C SER A 145 13.04 17.45 25.62
N PHE A 146 11.99 16.95 26.27
CA PHE A 146 11.56 17.39 27.60
C PHE A 146 11.07 16.21 28.46
N ARG A 147 10.99 16.41 29.78
CA ARG A 147 10.63 15.37 30.73
C ARG A 147 9.14 15.06 30.63
N GLY A 148 8.79 13.79 30.38
CA GLY A 148 7.39 13.34 30.16
C GLY A 148 7.03 13.03 28.70
N LEU A 149 7.91 13.29 27.73
CA LEU A 149 7.64 13.06 26.30
C LEU A 149 7.25 11.60 25.94
N TRP A 150 7.68 10.62 26.73
CA TRP A 150 7.31 9.21 26.56
C TRP A 150 5.83 8.94 26.89
N LEU A 151 5.23 9.68 27.84
CA LEU A 151 3.81 9.60 28.16
C LEU A 151 2.97 10.16 27.02
N ILE A 152 3.38 11.31 26.47
CA ILE A 152 2.70 11.93 25.31
C ILE A 152 2.77 10.99 24.11
N HIS A 153 3.94 10.41 23.84
CA HIS A 153 4.08 9.37 22.81
C HIS A 153 3.12 8.21 23.06
N GLY A 154 3.13 7.59 24.24
CA GLY A 154 2.26 6.48 24.60
C GLY A 154 0.77 6.81 24.49
N LEU A 155 0.35 7.99 24.94
CA LEU A 155 -1.03 8.48 24.83
C LEU A 155 -1.47 8.60 23.36
N PHE A 156 -0.64 9.20 22.50
CA PHE A 156 -0.92 9.27 21.06
C PHE A 156 -0.98 7.86 20.42
N GLN A 157 -0.10 6.93 20.80
CA GLN A 157 -0.14 5.55 20.28
C GLN A 157 -1.40 4.81 20.73
N ILE A 158 -1.77 4.91 22.01
CA ILE A 158 -2.98 4.26 22.56
C ILE A 158 -4.24 4.85 21.92
N PHE A 159 -4.32 6.18 21.79
CA PHE A 159 -5.46 6.84 21.14
C PHE A 159 -5.58 6.43 19.66
N ALA A 160 -4.48 6.46 18.90
CA ALA A 160 -4.43 5.98 17.52
C ALA A 160 -4.86 4.51 17.40
N PHE A 161 -4.47 3.68 18.35
CA PHE A 161 -4.82 2.26 18.39
C PHE A 161 -6.30 2.03 18.69
N VAL A 162 -6.91 2.77 19.63
CA VAL A 162 -8.36 2.72 19.88
C VAL A 162 -9.17 3.18 18.65
N VAL A 163 -8.74 4.26 17.99
CA VAL A 163 -9.33 4.71 16.72
C VAL A 163 -9.21 3.63 15.64
N TYR A 164 -8.07 2.94 15.56
CA TYR A 164 -7.89 1.85 14.59
C TYR A 164 -8.70 0.59 14.93
N ILE A 165 -8.88 0.25 16.22
CA ILE A 165 -9.78 -0.84 16.64
C ILE A 165 -11.22 -0.55 16.18
N ALA A 166 -11.70 0.68 16.34
CA ALA A 166 -13.03 1.08 15.85
C ALA A 166 -13.13 0.97 14.32
N ALA A 167 -12.11 1.42 13.59
CA ALA A 167 -12.05 1.27 12.14
C ALA A 167 -12.06 -0.21 11.71
N PHE A 168 -11.26 -1.05 12.35
CA PHE A 168 -11.16 -2.48 12.06
C PHE A 168 -12.48 -3.22 12.36
N ALA A 169 -13.16 -2.88 13.45
CA ALA A 169 -14.47 -3.42 13.80
C ALA A 169 -15.55 -3.07 12.74
N LEU A 170 -15.56 -1.83 12.23
CA LEU A 170 -16.41 -1.45 11.09
C LEU A 170 -16.07 -2.24 9.83
N GLY A 171 -14.78 -2.53 9.60
CA GLY A 171 -14.30 -3.40 8.52
C GLY A 171 -14.93 -4.80 8.57
N ILE A 172 -14.87 -5.44 9.73
CA ILE A 172 -15.49 -6.76 9.96
C ILE A 172 -17.02 -6.69 9.79
N TRP A 173 -17.66 -5.69 10.38
CA TRP A 173 -19.12 -5.51 10.29
C TRP A 173 -19.59 -5.39 8.83
N MET A 174 -18.88 -4.64 7.98
CA MET A 174 -19.20 -4.55 6.55
C MET A 174 -19.11 -5.89 5.83
N THR A 175 -18.10 -6.71 6.14
CA THR A 175 -17.96 -8.05 5.51
C THR A 175 -19.06 -9.03 5.92
N GLN A 176 -19.63 -8.87 7.13
CA GLN A 176 -20.77 -9.67 7.60
C GLN A 176 -22.10 -9.23 6.98
N GLN A 177 -22.26 -7.93 6.72
CA GLN A 177 -23.47 -7.35 6.13
C GLN A 177 -23.64 -7.64 4.63
N ALA A 178 -22.55 -7.94 3.91
CA ALA A 178 -22.55 -8.17 2.47
C ALA A 178 -22.09 -9.61 2.12
N PRO A 179 -22.91 -10.66 2.35
CA PRO A 179 -22.50 -12.05 2.13
C PRO A 179 -22.18 -12.40 0.67
N SER A 180 -22.79 -11.71 -0.31
CA SER A 180 -22.42 -11.81 -1.73
C SER A 180 -21.00 -11.29 -2.05
N GLN A 181 -20.37 -10.64 -1.08
CA GLN A 181 -19.04 -10.04 -1.16
C GLN A 181 -17.99 -10.79 -0.31
N ALA A 182 -18.25 -12.04 0.09
CA ALA A 182 -17.34 -12.86 0.90
C ALA A 182 -15.89 -12.94 0.36
N ASN A 183 -15.70 -12.80 -0.95
CA ASN A 183 -14.38 -12.71 -1.59
C ASN A 183 -13.59 -11.41 -1.33
N LEU A 184 -14.13 -10.43 -0.60
CA LEU A 184 -13.35 -9.24 -0.21
C LEU A 184 -12.26 -9.57 0.82
N ILE A 185 -12.49 -10.51 1.74
CA ILE A 185 -11.49 -10.86 2.79
C ILE A 185 -10.21 -11.44 2.17
N GLY A 186 -10.33 -12.14 1.03
CA GLY A 186 -9.18 -12.65 0.26
C GLY A 186 -8.40 -11.60 -0.54
N ARG A 187 -8.77 -10.32 -0.48
CA ARG A 187 -8.03 -9.22 -1.14
C ARG A 187 -6.87 -8.74 -0.26
N TYR A 188 -5.87 -8.14 -0.90
CA TYR A 188 -4.66 -7.67 -0.21
C TYR A 188 -4.96 -6.71 0.96
N HIS A 189 -5.95 -5.83 0.82
CA HIS A 189 -6.26 -4.81 1.84
C HIS A 189 -6.74 -5.42 3.19
N PRO A 190 -7.78 -6.27 3.24
CA PRO A 190 -8.17 -6.92 4.50
C PRO A 190 -7.08 -7.82 5.09
N ILE A 191 -6.35 -8.58 4.27
CA ILE A 191 -5.25 -9.45 4.75
C ILE A 191 -4.17 -8.62 5.45
N ILE A 192 -3.68 -7.55 4.80
CA ILE A 192 -2.68 -6.65 5.41
C ILE A 192 -3.26 -5.95 6.63
N GLY A 193 -4.53 -5.54 6.60
CA GLY A 193 -5.24 -4.94 7.75
C GLY A 193 -5.28 -5.85 8.98
N ILE A 194 -5.59 -7.14 8.80
CA ILE A 194 -5.61 -8.12 9.89
C ILE A 194 -4.20 -8.31 10.47
N VAL A 195 -3.17 -8.42 9.63
CA VAL A 195 -1.77 -8.52 10.08
C VAL A 195 -1.35 -7.28 10.87
N LEU A 196 -1.66 -6.07 10.36
CA LEU A 196 -1.41 -4.81 11.05
C LEU A 196 -2.09 -4.77 12.43
N PHE A 197 -3.36 -5.16 12.50
CA PHE A 197 -4.15 -5.20 13.74
C PHE A 197 -3.52 -6.13 14.79
N VAL A 198 -3.22 -7.38 14.43
CA VAL A 198 -2.61 -8.36 15.34
C VAL A 198 -1.24 -7.90 15.82
N VAL A 199 -0.38 -7.42 14.93
CA VAL A 199 0.98 -7.00 15.28
C VAL A 199 0.97 -5.69 16.09
N LEU A 200 -0.04 -4.82 15.93
CA LEU A 200 -0.22 -3.63 16.77
C LEU A 200 -0.55 -3.96 18.23
N PHE A 201 -1.16 -5.11 18.57
CA PHE A 201 -1.31 -5.51 19.99
C PHE A 201 0.05 -5.79 20.68
N VAL A 202 1.03 -6.27 19.91
CA VAL A 202 2.37 -6.57 20.44
C VAL A 202 3.17 -5.29 20.69
N GLN A 203 2.87 -4.19 19.97
CA GLN A 203 3.61 -2.94 20.05
C GLN A 203 3.61 -2.23 21.42
N PRO A 204 2.46 -2.02 22.10
CA PRO A 204 2.45 -1.43 23.44
C PRO A 204 3.27 -2.21 24.46
N VAL A 205 3.20 -3.55 24.40
CA VAL A 205 3.97 -4.44 25.29
C VAL A 205 5.48 -4.28 25.04
N LEU A 206 5.89 -4.33 23.77
CA LEU A 206 7.29 -4.09 23.37
C LEU A 206 7.76 -2.68 23.76
N GLY A 207 6.94 -1.65 23.60
CA GLY A 207 7.24 -0.28 23.97
C GLY A 207 7.44 -0.09 25.48
N LEU A 208 6.60 -0.75 26.29
CA LEU A 208 6.70 -0.72 27.75
C LEU A 208 7.96 -1.47 28.24
N VAL A 209 8.22 -2.67 27.71
CA VAL A 209 9.45 -3.44 28.00
C VAL A 209 10.69 -2.65 27.56
N HIS A 210 10.67 -2.03 26.37
CA HIS A 210 11.73 -1.15 25.89
C HIS A 210 11.97 0.01 26.87
N HIS A 211 10.92 0.70 27.32
CA HIS A 211 11.05 1.83 28.24
C HIS A 211 11.68 1.41 29.58
N PHE A 212 11.20 0.33 30.20
CA PHE A 212 11.77 -0.17 31.46
C PHE A 212 13.23 -0.63 31.31
N GLN A 213 13.56 -1.35 30.23
CA GLN A 213 14.94 -1.78 29.99
C GLN A 213 15.87 -0.61 29.66
N PHE A 214 15.41 0.37 28.89
CA PHE A 214 16.20 1.57 28.60
C PHE A 214 16.47 2.40 29.87
N LYS A 215 15.48 2.52 30.77
CA LYS A 215 15.65 3.14 32.09
C LYS A 215 16.63 2.37 32.98
N LYS A 216 16.65 1.03 32.92
CA LYS A 216 17.53 0.18 33.73
C LYS A 216 18.98 0.11 33.23
N TYR A 217 19.17 -0.01 31.92
CA TYR A 217 20.48 -0.33 31.32
C TYR A 217 21.13 0.83 30.54
N GLY A 218 20.43 1.96 30.35
CA GLY A 218 20.94 3.15 29.62
C GLY A 218 21.23 2.95 28.13
N THR A 219 21.04 1.72 27.61
CA THR A 219 21.52 1.26 26.31
C THR A 219 20.40 0.60 25.49
N ARG A 220 20.60 0.43 24.18
CA ARG A 220 19.63 -0.24 23.30
C ARG A 220 19.75 -1.76 23.45
N THR A 221 18.81 -2.37 24.17
CA THR A 221 18.61 -3.83 24.17
C THR A 221 17.95 -4.34 22.87
N LEU A 222 17.94 -5.65 22.63
CA LEU A 222 17.29 -6.28 21.47
C LEU A 222 15.81 -5.86 21.33
N TRP A 223 15.08 -5.79 22.46
CA TRP A 223 13.70 -5.31 22.52
C TRP A 223 13.53 -3.87 22.03
N SER A 224 14.52 -3.01 22.30
CA SER A 224 14.58 -1.65 21.75
C SER A 224 14.62 -1.64 20.23
N TYR A 225 15.43 -2.51 19.62
CA TYR A 225 15.52 -2.63 18.16
C TYR A 225 14.23 -3.19 17.56
N GLY A 226 13.65 -4.22 18.20
CA GLY A 226 12.37 -4.81 17.79
C GLY A 226 11.24 -3.77 17.72
N HIS A 227 11.00 -3.04 18.81
CA HIS A 227 10.00 -1.98 18.87
C HIS A 227 10.23 -0.90 17.78
N LEU A 228 11.46 -0.41 17.63
CA LEU A 228 11.82 0.64 16.67
C LEU A 228 11.63 0.21 15.20
N TRP A 229 12.06 -0.99 14.83
CA TRP A 229 11.94 -1.50 13.46
C TRP A 229 10.51 -1.90 13.12
N LEU A 230 9.85 -2.64 14.02
CA LEU A 230 8.47 -3.06 13.83
C LEU A 230 7.54 -1.82 13.72
N GLY A 231 7.79 -0.77 14.50
CA GLY A 231 7.01 0.47 14.41
C GLY A 231 7.17 1.19 13.07
N ARG A 232 8.37 1.17 12.48
CA ARG A 232 8.64 1.72 11.15
C ARG A 232 7.92 0.96 10.03
N LEU A 233 7.92 -0.36 10.12
CA LEU A 233 7.22 -1.23 9.17
C LEU A 233 5.71 -1.03 9.25
N LEU A 234 5.13 -1.03 10.46
CA LEU A 234 3.68 -0.86 10.66
C LEU A 234 3.14 0.48 10.15
N ILE A 235 3.84 1.60 10.40
CA ILE A 235 3.41 2.91 9.90
C ILE A 235 3.40 2.93 8.36
N THR A 236 4.46 2.41 7.73
CA THR A 236 4.59 2.41 6.27
C THR A 236 3.56 1.46 5.62
N LEU A 237 3.44 0.24 6.13
CA LEU A 237 2.45 -0.74 5.66
C LEU A 237 1.01 -0.26 5.91
N GLY A 238 0.74 0.45 6.99
CA GLY A 238 -0.58 1.04 7.28
C GLY A 238 -1.00 2.11 6.28
N MET A 239 -0.10 3.02 5.89
CA MET A 239 -0.37 4.02 4.84
C MET A 239 -0.56 3.36 3.47
N ILE A 240 0.27 2.38 3.11
CA ILE A 240 0.09 1.61 1.87
C ILE A 240 -1.26 0.88 1.91
N ASN A 241 -1.63 0.28 3.03
CA ASN A 241 -2.88 -0.44 3.19
C ASN A 241 -4.12 0.46 3.02
N GLY A 242 -4.08 1.69 3.54
CA GLY A 242 -5.17 2.66 3.31
C GLY A 242 -5.33 3.02 1.84
N GLY A 243 -4.22 3.19 1.10
CA GLY A 243 -4.23 3.35 -0.35
C GLY A 243 -4.82 2.14 -1.09
N LEU A 244 -4.47 0.91 -0.67
CA LEU A 244 -5.06 -0.32 -1.21
C LEU A 244 -6.57 -0.44 -0.90
N GLY A 245 -7.05 0.13 0.21
CA GLY A 245 -8.48 0.19 0.54
C GLY A 245 -9.26 1.10 -0.43
N LEU A 246 -8.71 2.27 -0.76
CA LEU A 246 -9.29 3.17 -1.77
C LEU A 246 -9.29 2.57 -3.18
N LEU A 247 -8.22 1.85 -3.54
CA LEU A 247 -8.15 1.09 -4.78
C LEU A 247 -9.22 -0.02 -4.82
N LEU A 248 -9.40 -0.76 -3.72
CA LEU A 248 -10.39 -1.82 -3.61
C LEU A 248 -11.83 -1.27 -3.79
N ALA A 249 -12.18 -0.18 -3.11
CA ALA A 249 -13.47 0.51 -3.28
C ALA A 249 -13.68 1.02 -4.72
N THR A 250 -12.60 1.45 -5.39
CA THR A 250 -12.64 1.89 -6.79
C THR A 250 -12.89 0.73 -7.75
N GLN A 251 -12.28 -0.45 -7.50
CA GLN A 251 -12.38 -1.65 -8.33
C GLN A 251 -13.69 -2.41 -8.15
N THR A 252 -14.24 -2.47 -6.93
CA THR A 252 -15.50 -3.16 -6.64
C THR A 252 -16.73 -2.30 -6.93
N GLY A 253 -16.56 -0.98 -7.11
CA GLY A 253 -17.65 0.00 -7.22
C GLY A 253 -18.36 0.29 -5.89
N TYR A 254 -18.15 -0.53 -4.86
CA TYR A 254 -18.76 -0.39 -3.55
C TYR A 254 -18.12 0.78 -2.78
N GLY A 255 -18.88 1.85 -2.55
CA GLY A 255 -18.37 3.06 -1.91
C GLY A 255 -17.26 3.74 -2.71
N ARG A 256 -17.33 3.70 -4.04
CA ARG A 256 -16.31 4.26 -4.95
C ARG A 256 -15.96 5.71 -4.55
N PRO A 257 -14.72 5.99 -4.11
CA PRO A 257 -14.32 7.33 -3.73
C PRO A 257 -14.30 8.25 -4.96
N ALA A 258 -14.61 9.52 -4.75
CA ALA A 258 -14.34 10.54 -5.76
C ALA A 258 -12.84 10.60 -6.06
N THR A 259 -12.48 10.91 -7.31
CA THR A 259 -11.07 11.04 -7.74
C THR A 259 -10.30 12.00 -6.83
N GLY A 260 -10.91 13.12 -6.45
CA GLY A 260 -10.37 14.08 -5.49
C GLY A 260 -10.07 13.50 -4.10
N GLN A 261 -10.87 12.55 -3.59
CA GLN A 261 -10.62 11.91 -2.29
C GLN A 261 -9.39 11.00 -2.34
N SER A 262 -9.24 10.24 -3.43
CA SER A 262 -8.07 9.35 -3.63
C SER A 262 -6.78 10.14 -3.81
N VAL A 263 -6.84 11.26 -4.56
CA VAL A 263 -5.70 12.18 -4.72
C VAL A 263 -5.37 12.87 -3.40
N ALA A 264 -6.36 13.39 -2.66
CA ALA A 264 -6.15 14.01 -1.35
C ALA A 264 -5.50 13.06 -0.35
N TYR A 265 -5.97 11.81 -0.27
CA TYR A 265 -5.32 10.78 0.56
C TYR A 265 -3.86 10.57 0.15
N GLY A 266 -3.59 10.37 -1.15
CA GLY A 266 -2.23 10.13 -1.65
C GLY A 266 -1.26 11.27 -1.34
N VAL A 267 -1.70 12.53 -1.53
CA VAL A 267 -0.89 13.72 -1.23
C VAL A 267 -0.62 13.84 0.28
N ILE A 268 -1.67 13.75 1.11
CA ILE A 268 -1.53 13.91 2.57
C ILE A 268 -0.68 12.77 3.15
N ALA A 269 -0.92 11.52 2.74
CA ALA A 269 -0.14 10.36 3.17
C ALA A 269 1.33 10.46 2.72
N GLY A 270 1.59 10.87 1.48
CA GLY A 270 2.95 11.07 0.96
C GLY A 270 3.72 12.14 1.74
N VAL A 271 3.11 13.31 1.97
CA VAL A 271 3.72 14.40 2.75
C VAL A 271 3.97 13.98 4.20
N MET A 272 2.98 13.36 4.86
CA MET A 272 3.13 12.89 6.25
C MET A 272 4.19 11.79 6.39
N TRP A 273 4.28 10.88 5.41
CA TRP A 273 5.33 9.86 5.38
C TRP A 273 6.72 10.49 5.25
N LEU A 274 6.90 11.43 4.32
CA LEU A 274 8.17 12.15 4.12
C LEU A 274 8.59 12.93 5.38
N LEU A 275 7.64 13.63 6.03
CA LEU A 275 7.89 14.32 7.30
C LEU A 275 8.31 13.34 8.42
N TRP A 276 7.64 12.19 8.52
CA TRP A 276 7.96 11.16 9.50
C TRP A 276 9.31 10.47 9.22
N VAL A 277 9.68 10.25 7.95
CA VAL A 277 11.01 9.75 7.55
C VAL A 277 12.09 10.78 7.87
N ALA A 278 11.89 12.05 7.51
CA ALA A 278 12.84 13.12 7.82
C ALA A 278 13.06 13.26 9.34
N ALA A 279 11.98 13.29 10.13
CA ALA A 279 12.06 13.28 11.59
C ALA A 279 12.73 12.01 12.15
N SER A 280 12.52 10.86 11.49
CA SER A 280 13.18 9.59 11.84
C SER A 280 14.69 9.65 11.62
N ILE A 281 15.15 10.21 10.51
CA ILE A 281 16.57 10.38 10.18
C ILE A 281 17.22 11.41 11.12
N VAL A 282 16.63 12.61 11.25
CA VAL A 282 17.12 13.68 12.13
C VAL A 282 17.21 13.20 13.59
N GLY A 283 16.18 12.50 14.08
CA GLY A 283 16.13 11.96 15.44
C GLY A 283 17.11 10.81 15.71
N GLU A 284 17.58 10.08 14.70
CA GLU A 284 18.72 9.15 14.84
C GLU A 284 20.05 9.90 14.79
N ARG A 285 20.24 10.83 13.84
CA ARG A 285 21.48 11.61 13.69
C ARG A 285 21.80 12.42 14.96
N ARG A 286 20.82 13.13 15.54
CA ARG A 286 20.99 13.87 16.81
C ARG A 286 21.43 12.96 17.96
N ARG A 287 20.82 11.77 18.09
CA ARG A 287 21.18 10.79 19.13
C ARG A 287 22.51 10.07 18.88
N ALA A 288 22.92 9.92 17.62
CA ALA A 288 24.26 9.43 17.28
C ALA A 288 25.34 10.46 17.60
N ALA A 289 25.11 11.75 17.30
CA ALA A 289 26.02 12.84 17.64
C ALA A 289 26.21 12.96 19.16
N ALA A 290 25.13 12.99 19.95
CA ALA A 290 25.20 13.06 21.40
C ALA A 290 26.02 11.92 22.02
N ARG A 291 25.86 10.68 21.53
CA ARG A 291 26.66 9.53 21.97
C ARG A 291 28.15 9.66 21.65
N ARG A 292 28.50 10.25 20.50
CA ARG A 292 29.92 10.48 20.15
C ARG A 292 30.58 11.45 21.12
N VAL A 293 29.91 12.56 21.45
CA VAL A 293 30.41 13.56 22.41
C VAL A 293 30.61 12.95 23.79
N SER A 294 29.67 12.14 24.31
CA SER A 294 29.87 11.47 25.60
C SER A 294 31.07 10.50 25.59
N THR A 295 31.35 9.85 24.45
CA THR A 295 32.50 8.94 24.32
C THR A 295 33.83 9.68 24.15
N THR A 296 33.86 10.87 23.54
CA THR A 296 35.10 11.66 23.47
C THR A 296 35.46 12.25 24.83
N VAL A 297 34.49 12.84 25.55
CA VAL A 297 34.72 13.37 26.91
C VAL A 297 35.23 12.27 27.85
N TYR A 298 34.62 11.08 27.84
CA TYR A 298 35.09 9.94 28.63
C TYR A 298 36.49 9.43 28.22
N LYS A 299 36.96 9.70 26.99
CA LYS A 299 38.34 9.37 26.61
C LYS A 299 39.33 10.44 27.05
N GLU A 300 38.92 11.70 27.12
CA GLU A 300 39.78 12.82 27.54
C GLU A 300 39.90 12.91 29.07
N GLU A 301 38.89 12.49 29.83
CA GLU A 301 38.91 12.48 31.31
C GLU A 301 39.73 11.32 31.91
N TYR A 302 39.99 10.25 31.13
CA TYR A 302 40.60 8.99 31.61
C TYR A 302 41.85 8.56 30.79
N ALA A 303 42.50 9.49 30.07
CA ALA A 303 43.74 9.27 29.31
C ALA A 303 44.91 10.07 29.89
#